data_AF-A0A8T3MDL0-F1
#
_entry.id   AF-A0A8T3MDL0-F1
#
_cell.length_a   1.000
_cell.length_b   1.000
_cell.length_c   1.000
_cell.angle_alpha   90.00
_cell.angle_beta   90.00
_cell.angle_gamma   90.00
#
_symmetry.space_group_name_H-M   'P 1'
#
loop_
_entity.id
_entity.type
_entity.pdbx_description
1 polymer ?
#
loop_
_entity_poly.entity_id
_entity_poly.type
_entity_poly.pdbx_seq_one_letter_code
_entity_poly.pdbx_strand_id
1 'polypeptide(L)'
;MRASGPGVYVVELPAALPAPRLDVVRIGKWIESLPDLRLDGERPTGKVLATRLARFWLPSRRVLFIGAAETSIAGRVTALERHVLGERRPHASSQWLKTLRVEALRVWWAQTTATEEYEDALLAAFAASVPAAETAALPDPAVVLPWANLRGAGVAKPHGITGAVPPADPQRPAPPTRVVEVPPGDADGARVESRGSGSVRRAGASASAARQPRAVRVTPARSAARGRRAAEPVLLSADGLARLQAEHASLVARRPEIVARIRTAKELGDLKENSDYTSAREEQSFLEGRIQALEAQLRAAVVVEERAGGDRVIVGSSVTVEIDGEERRFTIVGTAEAQPATGRISDASPIGRALLGRVVGEQAVATTPGGSVPVRVVAIE
;
A
#
# COMPACT_ATOMS: atom_id res chain seq x y z
N MET A 1 -8.35 13.65 -20.14
CA MET A 1 -8.59 12.19 -20.13
C MET A 1 -9.73 11.88 -19.15
N ARG A 2 -10.76 11.13 -19.56
CA ARG A 2 -11.99 10.93 -18.75
C ARG A 2 -12.18 9.49 -18.23
N ALA A 3 -11.21 8.60 -18.45
CA ALA A 3 -11.33 7.23 -17.97
C ALA A 3 -11.17 7.15 -16.45
N SER A 4 -12.15 6.54 -15.78
CA SER A 4 -12.19 6.32 -14.35
C SER A 4 -12.08 4.84 -14.04
N GLY A 5 -11.08 4.43 -13.26
CA GLY A 5 -10.83 3.03 -12.90
C GLY A 5 -9.47 2.53 -13.37
N PRO A 6 -9.04 1.34 -12.91
CA PRO A 6 -7.73 0.77 -13.20
C PRO A 6 -7.52 0.48 -14.69
N GLY A 7 -6.27 0.37 -15.11
CA GLY A 7 -5.92 0.06 -16.49
C GLY A 7 -4.44 0.17 -16.79
N VAL A 8 -4.11 0.02 -18.07
CA VAL A 8 -2.74 0.08 -18.60
C VAL A 8 -2.57 1.26 -19.55
N TYR A 9 -1.38 1.84 -19.57
CA TYR A 9 -1.01 2.92 -20.48
C TYR A 9 0.32 2.68 -21.18
N VAL A 10 0.42 3.29 -22.36
CA VAL A 10 1.64 3.38 -23.15
C VAL A 10 1.94 4.85 -23.39
N VAL A 11 3.15 5.29 -23.04
CA VAL A 11 3.68 6.61 -23.35
C VAL A 11 4.55 6.48 -24.59
N GLU A 12 4.24 7.24 -25.64
CA GLU A 12 5.04 7.27 -26.87
C GLU A 12 5.41 8.69 -27.33
N LEU A 13 6.48 8.76 -28.12
CA LEU A 13 6.82 9.93 -28.91
C LEU A 13 5.93 10.03 -30.16
N PRO A 14 5.62 11.25 -30.64
CA PRO A 14 4.97 11.44 -31.93
C PRO A 14 5.75 10.84 -33.11
N ALA A 15 7.08 10.85 -33.04
CA ALA A 15 7.99 10.29 -34.03
C ALA A 15 9.21 9.67 -33.34
N ALA A 16 9.83 8.68 -33.97
CA ALA A 16 11.05 8.06 -33.46
C ALA A 16 12.21 9.07 -33.54
N LEU A 17 13.15 8.99 -32.59
CA LEU A 17 14.32 9.87 -32.55
C LEU A 17 15.60 9.03 -32.63
N PRO A 18 16.58 9.44 -33.45
CA PRO A 18 17.83 8.69 -33.60
C PRO A 18 18.65 8.64 -32.29
N ALA A 19 18.45 9.62 -31.40
CA ALA A 19 19.11 9.71 -30.11
C ALA A 19 18.18 10.35 -29.06
N PRO A 20 18.34 10.04 -27.76
CA PRO A 20 17.55 10.65 -26.72
C PRO A 20 17.97 12.11 -26.50
N ARG A 21 16.97 12.98 -26.34
CA ARG A 21 17.19 14.39 -25.99
C ARG A 21 17.28 14.54 -24.47
N LEU A 22 18.37 14.07 -23.86
CA LEU A 22 18.54 14.15 -22.40
C LEU A 22 18.89 15.57 -21.92
N ASP A 23 18.27 15.98 -20.82
CA ASP A 23 18.53 17.22 -20.11
C ASP A 23 19.61 17.00 -19.04
N VAL A 24 20.86 17.24 -19.41
CA VAL A 24 22.00 17.09 -18.50
C VAL A 24 21.87 17.95 -17.24
N VAL A 25 21.21 19.12 -17.32
CA VAL A 25 21.01 20.00 -16.16
C VAL A 25 20.02 19.39 -15.18
N ARG A 26 18.89 18.83 -15.67
CA ARG A 26 17.94 18.11 -14.80
C ARG A 26 18.55 16.86 -14.20
N ILE A 27 19.38 16.14 -14.96
CA ILE A 27 20.11 14.97 -14.47
C ILE A 27 21.10 15.40 -13.36
N GLY A 28 21.80 16.53 -13.53
CA GLY A 28 22.66 17.11 -12.49
C GLY A 28 21.89 17.39 -11.19
N LYS A 29 20.75 18.09 -11.30
CA LYS A 29 19.86 18.36 -10.14
C LYS A 29 19.35 17.08 -9.47
N TRP A 30 19.12 16.03 -10.24
CA TRP A 30 18.72 14.73 -9.70
C TRP A 30 19.85 14.05 -8.91
N ILE A 31 21.09 14.14 -9.37
CA ILE A 31 22.27 13.66 -8.62
C ILE A 31 22.50 14.48 -7.35
N GLU A 32 22.19 15.77 -7.38
CA GLU A 32 22.26 16.66 -6.21
C GLU A 32 21.18 16.31 -5.17
N SER A 33 19.95 16.02 -5.62
CA SER A 33 18.84 15.67 -4.72
C SER A 33 18.99 14.29 -4.07
N LEU A 34 19.85 13.43 -4.61
CA LEU A 34 20.14 12.09 -4.10
C LEU A 34 21.63 11.90 -3.83
N PRO A 35 22.12 12.27 -2.64
CA PRO A 35 23.53 12.15 -2.27
C PRO A 35 24.09 10.73 -2.39
N ASP A 36 23.23 9.71 -2.24
CA ASP A 36 23.58 8.29 -2.30
C ASP A 36 23.51 7.69 -3.71
N LEU A 37 23.14 8.49 -4.73
CA LEU A 37 23.11 8.02 -6.10
C LEU A 37 24.53 7.64 -6.55
N ARG A 38 24.70 6.41 -7.01
CA ARG A 38 25.95 5.90 -7.60
C ARG A 38 25.69 5.33 -8.99
N LEU A 39 26.73 5.30 -9.80
CA LEU A 39 26.81 4.60 -11.07
C LEU A 39 28.05 3.72 -11.04
N ASP A 40 27.85 2.40 -11.09
CA ASP A 40 28.91 1.39 -10.96
C ASP A 40 29.76 1.59 -9.68
N GLY A 41 29.12 2.01 -8.59
CA GLY A 41 29.76 2.26 -7.29
C GLY A 41 30.30 3.67 -7.09
N GLU A 42 30.48 4.44 -8.17
CA GLU A 42 31.05 5.79 -8.12
C GLU A 42 29.98 6.87 -8.18
N ARG A 43 30.25 8.08 -7.67
CA ARG A 43 29.32 9.20 -7.82
C ARG A 43 29.41 9.76 -9.25
N PRO A 44 28.35 9.65 -10.09
CA PRO A 44 28.42 10.08 -11.47
C PRO A 44 28.36 11.61 -11.59
N THR A 45 28.93 12.15 -12.67
CA THR A 45 28.58 13.49 -13.13
C THR A 45 27.32 13.43 -13.99
N GLY A 46 26.63 14.57 -14.16
CA GLY A 46 25.44 14.65 -15.03
C GLY A 46 25.70 14.15 -16.45
N LYS A 47 26.88 14.42 -17.01
CA LYS A 47 27.30 13.95 -18.34
C LYS A 47 27.47 12.43 -18.38
N VAL A 48 28.15 11.86 -17.39
CA VAL A 48 28.39 10.42 -17.32
C VAL A 48 27.07 9.66 -17.15
N LEU A 49 26.19 10.13 -16.26
CA LEU A 49 24.87 9.54 -16.09
C LEU A 49 24.02 9.69 -17.35
N ALA A 50 24.03 10.85 -18.02
CA ALA A 50 23.34 11.03 -19.29
C ALA A 50 23.86 10.07 -20.37
N THR A 51 25.18 9.86 -20.47
CA THR A 51 25.75 8.89 -21.40
C THR A 51 25.29 7.46 -21.09
N ARG A 52 25.28 7.05 -19.81
CA ARG A 52 24.70 5.76 -19.40
C ARG A 52 23.22 5.70 -19.79
N LEU A 53 22.47 6.76 -19.52
CA LEU A 53 21.07 6.95 -19.89
C LEU A 53 20.83 7.20 -21.39
N ALA A 54 21.84 7.14 -22.24
CA ALA A 54 21.64 7.12 -23.68
C ALA A 54 21.79 5.70 -24.25
N ARG A 55 22.51 4.81 -23.57
CA ARG A 55 22.86 3.47 -24.07
C ARG A 55 21.69 2.49 -24.16
N PHE A 56 20.62 2.72 -23.41
CA PHE A 56 19.41 1.90 -23.50
C PHE A 56 18.40 2.43 -24.54
N TRP A 57 18.78 3.40 -25.37
CA TRP A 57 17.88 4.07 -26.31
C TRP A 57 17.67 3.22 -27.53
N LEU A 58 16.44 3.20 -28.01
CA LEU A 58 16.01 2.39 -29.15
C LEU A 58 15.62 3.35 -30.29
N PRO A 59 16.53 3.65 -31.23
CA PRO A 59 16.34 4.69 -32.25
C PRO A 59 15.10 4.51 -33.13
N SER A 60 14.70 3.26 -33.42
CA SER A 60 13.51 3.00 -34.24
C SER A 60 12.20 2.98 -33.45
N ARG A 61 12.25 3.08 -32.12
CA ARG A 61 11.06 2.96 -31.27
C ARG A 61 10.52 4.33 -30.87
N ARG A 62 9.20 4.42 -30.85
CA ARG A 62 8.47 5.58 -30.30
C ARG A 62 8.02 5.36 -28.87
N VAL A 63 7.76 4.11 -28.49
CA VAL A 63 7.28 3.77 -27.15
C VAL A 63 8.41 4.03 -26.15
N LEU A 64 8.10 4.88 -25.19
CA LEU A 64 9.00 5.32 -24.14
C LEU A 64 8.73 4.62 -22.82
N PHE A 65 7.46 4.34 -22.50
CA PHE A 65 7.11 3.75 -21.22
C PHE A 65 5.82 2.95 -21.36
N ILE A 66 5.74 1.84 -20.64
CA ILE A 66 4.52 1.04 -20.49
C ILE A 66 4.32 0.90 -18.98
N GLY A 67 3.09 1.11 -18.52
CA GLY A 67 2.77 1.07 -17.11
C GLY A 67 1.32 0.70 -16.83
N ALA A 68 1.07 0.25 -15.60
CA ALA A 68 -0.28 0.14 -15.04
C ALA A 68 -0.62 1.29 -14.08
N ALA A 69 -1.93 1.53 -13.90
CA ALA A 69 -2.47 2.38 -12.86
C ALA A 69 -3.66 1.69 -12.18
N GLU A 70 -3.68 1.68 -10.85
CA GLU A 70 -4.77 1.12 -10.02
C GLU A 70 -6.01 2.02 -9.97
N THR A 71 -5.85 3.29 -10.34
CA THR A 71 -6.91 4.30 -10.36
C THR A 71 -6.97 4.94 -11.75
N SER A 72 -7.40 6.20 -11.87
CA SER A 72 -7.53 6.85 -13.17
C SER A 72 -6.19 7.23 -13.80
N ILE A 73 -6.12 7.14 -15.13
CA ILE A 73 -4.99 7.67 -15.90
C ILE A 73 -4.77 9.18 -15.68
N ALA A 74 -5.85 9.94 -15.49
CA ALA A 74 -5.75 11.36 -15.19
C ALA A 74 -5.01 11.63 -13.87
N GLY A 75 -5.32 10.84 -12.82
CA GLY A 75 -4.61 10.90 -11.55
C GLY A 75 -3.15 10.51 -11.70
N ARG A 76 -2.86 9.48 -12.50
CA ARG A 76 -1.48 9.03 -12.77
C ARG A 76 -0.65 10.07 -13.52
N VAL A 77 -1.21 10.69 -14.56
CA VAL A 77 -0.55 11.76 -15.33
C VAL A 77 -0.32 12.98 -14.44
N THR A 78 -1.32 13.40 -13.66
CA THR A 78 -1.18 14.52 -12.72
C THR A 78 -0.11 14.25 -11.66
N ALA A 79 -0.05 13.02 -11.14
CA ALA A 79 0.97 12.62 -10.18
C ALA A 79 2.36 12.62 -10.82
N LEU A 80 2.49 12.14 -12.06
CA LEU A 80 3.75 12.20 -12.80
C LEU A 80 4.18 13.64 -13.09
N GLU A 81 3.27 14.55 -13.43
CA GLU A 81 3.60 15.96 -13.65
C GLU A 81 4.14 16.63 -12.38
N ARG A 82 3.45 16.44 -11.25
CA ARG A 82 3.81 17.06 -9.95
C ARG A 82 5.07 16.49 -9.30
N HIS A 83 5.38 15.24 -9.61
CA HIS A 83 6.52 14.53 -9.03
C HIS A 83 7.85 15.24 -9.30
N VAL A 84 8.72 15.32 -8.31
CA VAL A 84 10.08 15.84 -8.51
C VAL A 84 11.05 14.67 -8.70
N LEU A 85 11.99 14.81 -9.65
CA LEU A 85 13.04 13.81 -9.87
C LEU A 85 13.79 13.52 -8.55
N GLY A 86 13.82 12.25 -8.16
CA GLY A 86 14.39 11.79 -6.91
C GLY A 86 13.41 11.67 -5.73
N GLU A 87 12.15 12.07 -5.86
CA GLU A 87 11.15 11.75 -4.83
C GLU A 87 10.74 10.27 -4.90
N ARG A 88 10.39 9.66 -3.77
CA ARG A 88 10.06 8.23 -3.69
C ARG A 88 8.80 7.80 -4.46
N ARG A 89 7.86 8.71 -4.71
CA ARG A 89 6.56 8.40 -5.36
C ARG A 89 6.12 9.52 -6.29
N PRO A 90 5.40 9.22 -7.39
CA PRO A 90 4.96 7.90 -7.84
C PRO A 90 6.10 7.14 -8.56
N HIS A 91 6.05 5.81 -8.51
CA HIS A 91 7.06 4.82 -8.96
C HIS A 91 8.33 5.32 -9.69
N ALA A 92 9.48 4.87 -9.17
CA ALA A 92 10.82 5.17 -9.69
C ALA A 92 11.00 4.89 -11.20
N SER A 93 10.25 3.93 -11.75
CA SER A 93 10.37 3.50 -13.14
C SER A 93 9.98 4.54 -14.19
N SER A 94 9.13 5.54 -13.85
CA SER A 94 8.74 6.60 -14.79
C SER A 94 9.55 7.90 -14.64
N GLN A 95 10.44 7.97 -13.64
CA GLN A 95 11.16 9.21 -13.30
C GLN A 95 12.03 9.70 -14.43
N TRP A 96 12.70 8.79 -15.14
CA TRP A 96 13.61 9.11 -16.24
C TRP A 96 12.92 9.89 -17.37
N LEU A 97 11.60 9.77 -17.58
CA LEU A 97 10.87 10.55 -18.59
C LEU A 97 11.08 12.06 -18.38
N LYS A 98 11.25 12.50 -17.13
CA LYS A 98 11.51 13.90 -16.78
C LYS A 98 12.91 14.38 -17.17
N THR A 99 13.83 13.44 -17.43
CA THR A 99 15.17 13.75 -17.95
C THR A 99 15.13 14.05 -19.45
N LEU A 100 14.03 13.78 -20.16
CA LEU A 100 13.92 14.09 -21.59
C LEU A 100 13.47 15.54 -21.85
N ARG A 101 14.03 16.15 -22.89
CA ARG A 101 13.59 17.40 -23.53
C ARG A 101 12.79 17.06 -24.79
N VAL A 102 11.51 16.80 -24.60
CA VAL A 102 10.56 16.47 -25.67
C VAL A 102 9.36 17.41 -25.58
N GLU A 103 8.87 17.85 -26.73
CA GLU A 103 7.78 18.84 -26.81
C GLU A 103 6.42 18.27 -26.47
N ALA A 104 6.18 17.02 -26.89
CA ALA A 104 4.92 16.33 -26.66
C ALA A 104 5.13 14.82 -26.50
N LEU A 105 4.30 14.24 -25.65
CA LEU A 105 4.15 12.79 -25.47
C LEU A 105 2.70 12.42 -25.68
N ARG A 106 2.46 11.26 -26.31
CA ARG A 106 1.13 10.67 -26.41
C ARG A 106 1.00 9.60 -25.34
N VAL A 107 -0.16 9.58 -24.69
CA VAL A 107 -0.49 8.56 -23.70
C VAL A 107 -1.71 7.80 -24.19
N TRP A 108 -1.49 6.55 -24.55
CA TRP A 108 -2.54 5.57 -24.85
C TRP A 108 -3.01 4.95 -23.55
N TRP A 109 -4.31 4.68 -23.42
CA TRP A 109 -4.89 4.10 -22.22
C TRP A 109 -5.95 3.06 -22.57
N ALA A 110 -5.90 1.92 -21.90
CA ALA A 110 -6.94 0.91 -21.92
C ALA A 110 -7.36 0.59 -20.48
N GLN A 111 -8.65 0.75 -20.20
CA GLN A 111 -9.21 0.42 -18.90
C GLN A 111 -9.32 -1.10 -18.75
N THR A 112 -8.82 -1.64 -17.65
CA THR A 112 -8.85 -3.08 -17.35
C THR A 112 -8.69 -3.32 -15.85
N THR A 113 -9.32 -4.38 -15.34
CA THR A 113 -9.10 -4.85 -13.97
C THR A 113 -7.93 -5.82 -13.85
N ALA A 114 -7.46 -6.39 -14.97
CA ALA A 114 -6.31 -7.30 -15.03
C ALA A 114 -5.03 -6.55 -15.40
N THR A 115 -4.70 -5.48 -14.67
CA THR A 115 -3.65 -4.53 -15.07
C THR A 115 -2.28 -5.17 -15.25
N GLU A 116 -1.91 -6.11 -14.37
CA GLU A 116 -0.62 -6.79 -14.43
C GLU A 116 -0.48 -7.66 -15.68
N GLU A 117 -1.51 -8.46 -16.02
CA GLU A 117 -1.49 -9.33 -17.19
C GLU A 117 -1.35 -8.53 -18.50
N TYR A 118 -2.11 -7.45 -18.63
CA TYR A 118 -2.04 -6.59 -19.81
C TYR A 118 -0.73 -5.79 -19.86
N GLU A 119 -0.19 -5.36 -18.72
CA GLU A 119 1.13 -4.72 -18.67
C GLU A 119 2.21 -5.70 -19.13
N ASP A 120 2.25 -6.91 -18.59
CA ASP A 120 3.18 -7.97 -18.99
C ASP A 120 3.07 -8.31 -20.48
N ALA A 121 1.85 -8.43 -21.00
CA ALA A 121 1.60 -8.71 -22.41
C ALA A 121 2.10 -7.56 -23.32
N LEU A 122 1.85 -6.31 -22.95
CA LEU A 122 2.35 -5.14 -23.69
C LEU A 122 3.88 -5.06 -23.66
N LEU A 123 4.50 -5.37 -22.52
CA LEU A 123 5.95 -5.42 -22.38
C LEU A 123 6.56 -6.52 -23.26
N ALA A 124 5.97 -7.71 -23.27
CA ALA A 124 6.40 -8.82 -24.11
C ALA A 124 6.25 -8.49 -25.60
N ALA A 125 5.11 -7.93 -26.01
CA ALA A 125 4.87 -7.50 -27.38
C ALA A 125 5.84 -6.40 -27.82
N PHE A 126 6.13 -5.44 -26.94
CA PHE A 126 7.14 -4.42 -27.20
C PHE A 126 8.52 -5.02 -27.43
N ALA A 127 8.98 -5.88 -26.51
CA ALA A 127 10.29 -6.52 -26.60
C ALA A 127 10.42 -7.34 -27.90
N ALA A 128 9.39 -8.11 -28.28
CA ALA A 128 9.37 -8.87 -29.53
C ALA A 128 9.39 -7.98 -30.78
N SER A 129 8.89 -6.75 -30.69
CA SER A 129 8.89 -5.82 -31.82
C SER A 129 10.27 -5.23 -32.12
N VAL A 130 11.17 -5.17 -31.14
CA VAL A 130 12.44 -4.43 -31.26
C VAL A 130 13.41 -5.19 -32.17
N PRO A 131 14.08 -4.53 -33.12
CA PRO A 131 14.98 -5.20 -34.05
C PRO A 131 16.15 -5.83 -33.30
N ALA A 132 16.53 -7.05 -33.70
CA ALA A 132 17.64 -7.77 -33.07
C ALA A 132 18.95 -6.96 -33.03
N ALA A 133 19.21 -6.13 -34.05
CA ALA A 133 20.37 -5.24 -34.10
C ALA A 133 20.36 -4.17 -32.99
N GLU A 134 19.20 -3.59 -32.66
CA GLU A 134 19.08 -2.63 -31.56
C GLU A 134 19.15 -3.35 -30.21
N THR A 135 18.50 -4.51 -30.09
CA THR A 135 18.58 -5.35 -28.88
C THR A 135 20.02 -5.73 -28.55
N ALA A 136 20.81 -6.15 -29.55
CA ALA A 136 22.21 -6.51 -29.38
C ALA A 136 23.12 -5.33 -29.00
N ALA A 137 22.72 -4.09 -29.32
CA ALA A 137 23.45 -2.89 -28.94
C ALA A 137 23.14 -2.43 -27.50
N LEU A 138 22.11 -2.97 -26.86
CA LEU A 138 21.77 -2.64 -25.48
C LEU A 138 22.82 -3.19 -24.51
N PRO A 139 23.07 -2.50 -23.38
CA PRO A 139 23.91 -3.03 -22.30
C PRO A 139 23.44 -4.37 -21.74
N ASP A 140 22.12 -4.63 -21.77
CA ASP A 140 21.52 -5.92 -21.41
C ASP A 140 20.48 -6.30 -22.48
N PRO A 141 20.82 -7.18 -23.43
CA PRO A 141 19.92 -7.58 -24.53
C PRO A 141 18.73 -8.41 -24.04
N ALA A 142 18.77 -8.98 -22.83
CA ALA A 142 17.64 -9.71 -22.26
C ALA A 142 16.53 -8.75 -21.75
N VAL A 143 16.80 -7.44 -21.71
CA VAL A 143 15.92 -6.44 -21.13
C VAL A 143 15.72 -5.28 -22.09
N VAL A 144 14.81 -5.49 -23.04
CA VAL A 144 14.47 -4.51 -24.09
C VAL A 144 13.35 -3.58 -23.64
N LEU A 145 13.27 -3.29 -22.33
CA LEU A 145 12.18 -2.50 -21.77
C LEU A 145 12.39 -1.02 -22.07
N PRO A 146 11.30 -0.24 -22.22
CA PRO A 146 11.40 1.17 -22.51
C PRO A 146 11.79 1.89 -21.20
N TRP A 147 13.11 2.03 -21.02
CA TRP A 147 13.84 2.83 -20.02
C TRP A 147 13.46 2.77 -18.53
N ALA A 148 12.67 1.79 -18.09
CA ALA A 148 12.30 1.62 -16.70
C ALA A 148 13.31 0.73 -15.93
N ASN A 149 13.84 1.25 -14.82
CA ASN A 149 14.81 0.64 -13.90
C ASN A 149 14.39 -0.64 -13.16
N LEU A 150 13.34 -1.36 -13.58
CA LEU A 150 12.84 -2.51 -12.83
C LEU A 150 12.51 -3.66 -13.80
N ARG A 151 13.08 -4.84 -13.57
CA ARG A 151 12.29 -6.04 -13.81
C ARG A 151 11.16 -5.97 -12.78
N GLY A 152 9.93 -6.37 -13.14
CA GLY A 152 8.89 -6.55 -12.13
C GLY A 152 9.45 -7.33 -10.93
N ALA A 153 8.96 -7.00 -9.72
CA ALA A 153 9.34 -7.65 -8.45
C ALA A 153 10.79 -7.45 -7.93
N GLY A 154 11.27 -6.20 -7.83
CA GLY A 154 12.32 -5.85 -6.86
C GLY A 154 13.76 -6.31 -7.16
N VAL A 155 14.02 -6.92 -8.32
CA VAL A 155 15.39 -7.24 -8.76
C VAL A 155 16.01 -6.01 -9.44
N ALA A 156 17.05 -5.45 -8.84
CA ALA A 156 17.83 -4.36 -9.43
C ALA A 156 18.52 -4.85 -10.72
N LYS A 157 18.35 -4.11 -11.82
CA LYS A 157 19.01 -4.44 -13.09
C LYS A 157 20.52 -4.14 -12.99
N PRO A 158 21.37 -4.80 -13.79
CA PRO A 158 22.79 -4.48 -13.90
C PRO A 158 23.05 -3.18 -14.68
N HIS A 159 22.23 -2.14 -14.50
CA HIS A 159 22.45 -0.82 -15.11
C HIS A 159 23.52 0.00 -14.40
N GLY A 160 24.00 -0.47 -13.24
CA GLY A 160 25.01 0.21 -12.42
C GLY A 160 24.49 1.35 -11.56
N ILE A 161 23.30 1.90 -11.88
CA ILE A 161 22.67 2.97 -11.10
C ILE A 161 22.14 2.43 -9.76
N THR A 162 22.62 2.94 -8.63
CA THR A 162 22.09 2.64 -7.28
C THR A 162 21.77 3.94 -6.55
N GLY A 163 21.02 3.89 -5.45
CA GLY A 163 20.66 5.10 -4.67
C GLY A 163 19.78 6.11 -5.42
N ALA A 164 19.10 5.67 -6.48
CA ALA A 164 18.22 6.51 -7.31
C ALA A 164 16.85 6.82 -6.68
N VAL A 165 16.61 6.32 -5.46
CA VAL A 165 15.42 6.57 -4.64
C VAL A 165 15.89 6.80 -3.21
N PRO A 166 15.39 7.82 -2.51
CA PRO A 166 15.80 8.10 -1.14
C PRO A 166 15.38 6.95 -0.24
N PRO A 167 16.12 6.68 0.86
CA PRO A 167 15.73 5.69 1.84
C PRO A 167 14.33 5.99 2.38
N ALA A 168 13.65 4.96 2.87
CA ALA A 168 12.40 5.18 3.57
C ALA A 168 12.65 6.10 4.77
N ASP A 169 11.81 7.11 4.96
CA ASP A 169 11.81 7.84 6.23
C ASP A 169 11.67 6.83 7.37
N PRO A 170 12.47 6.94 8.44
CA PRO A 170 12.22 6.18 9.66
C PRO A 170 10.78 6.48 10.09
N GLN A 171 9.98 5.43 10.33
CA GLN A 171 8.59 5.58 10.76
C GLN A 171 8.54 6.57 11.92
N ARG A 172 7.87 7.72 11.75
CA ARG A 172 7.49 8.53 12.90
C ARG A 172 6.58 7.65 13.75
N PRO A 173 6.90 7.42 15.04
CA PRO A 173 5.96 6.74 15.92
C PRO A 173 4.64 7.50 15.90
N ALA A 174 3.54 6.77 15.79
CA ALA A 174 2.22 7.37 15.81
C ALA A 174 2.08 8.22 17.09
N PRO A 175 1.54 9.45 17.02
CA PRO A 175 1.32 10.25 18.22
C PRO A 175 0.44 9.45 19.19
N PRO A 176 0.75 9.43 20.50
CA PRO A 176 -0.05 8.67 21.45
C PRO A 176 -1.47 9.24 21.48
N THR A 177 -2.44 8.41 21.09
CA THR A 177 -3.85 8.76 21.17
C THR A 177 -4.22 8.79 22.66
N ARG A 178 -4.28 9.98 23.25
CA ARG A 178 -4.76 10.17 24.62
C ARG A 178 -6.23 9.79 24.67
N VAL A 179 -6.55 8.62 25.21
CA VAL A 179 -7.93 8.24 25.54
C VAL A 179 -8.36 9.12 26.71
N VAL A 180 -9.33 10.00 26.48
CA VAL A 180 -10.03 10.70 27.55
C VAL A 180 -11.24 9.84 27.89
N GLU A 181 -11.23 9.19 29.05
CA GLU A 181 -12.43 8.58 29.62
C GLU A 181 -13.42 9.70 29.96
N VAL A 182 -14.56 9.71 29.26
CA VAL A 182 -15.71 10.55 29.62
C VAL A 182 -16.55 9.73 30.61
N PRO A 183 -16.82 10.24 31.83
CA PRO A 183 -17.69 9.55 32.77
C PRO A 183 -19.12 9.39 32.22
N PRO A 184 -19.85 8.33 32.58
CA PRO A 184 -21.24 8.16 32.17
C PRO A 184 -22.10 9.24 32.84
N GLY A 185 -22.56 10.21 32.05
CA GLY A 185 -23.56 11.20 32.45
C GLY A 185 -24.90 10.88 31.80
N ASP A 186 -25.94 10.83 32.62
CA ASP A 186 -27.31 10.43 32.30
C ASP A 186 -27.90 11.18 31.09
N ALA A 187 -28.24 10.43 30.05
CA ALA A 187 -29.02 10.93 28.93
C ALA A 187 -30.51 10.74 29.20
N ASP A 188 -31.07 11.58 30.07
CA ASP A 188 -32.52 11.75 30.22
C ASP A 188 -32.97 13.01 29.48
N GLY A 189 -33.89 12.86 28.53
CA GLY A 189 -34.53 14.01 27.90
C GLY A 189 -34.99 13.85 26.45
N ALA A 190 -35.70 12.77 26.12
CA ALA A 190 -36.57 12.79 24.95
C ALA A 190 -37.81 13.64 25.28
N ARG A 191 -37.90 14.88 24.77
CA ARG A 191 -39.16 15.64 24.74
C ARG A 191 -39.53 15.99 23.31
N VAL A 192 -40.60 15.34 22.86
CA VAL A 192 -41.42 15.70 21.70
C VAL A 192 -42.12 17.02 22.02
N GLU A 193 -41.97 18.05 21.19
CA GLU A 193 -42.85 19.21 21.23
C GLU A 193 -43.61 19.40 19.92
N SER A 194 -44.92 19.50 20.13
CA SER A 194 -46.03 19.61 19.20
C SER A 194 -46.24 21.04 18.70
N ARG A 195 -46.83 21.12 17.51
CA ARG A 195 -47.37 22.34 16.87
C ARG A 195 -48.36 23.07 17.78
N GLY A 196 -48.27 24.41 17.80
CA GLY A 196 -49.25 25.31 18.39
C GLY A 196 -49.21 26.68 17.71
N SER A 197 -50.38 27.19 17.33
CA SER A 197 -50.63 28.38 16.51
C SER A 197 -50.61 29.69 17.32
N GLY A 198 -50.36 30.84 16.67
CA GLY A 198 -50.63 32.14 17.30
C GLY A 198 -50.15 33.39 16.54
N SER A 199 -51.05 33.94 15.73
CA SER A 199 -51.28 35.35 15.32
C SER A 199 -50.64 36.48 16.19
N VAL A 200 -50.32 37.73 15.80
CA VAL A 200 -50.63 38.61 14.63
C VAL A 200 -49.98 40.03 14.85
N ARG A 201 -49.78 40.82 13.77
CA ARG A 201 -49.64 42.32 13.63
C ARG A 201 -48.30 42.99 14.02
N ARG A 202 -47.78 44.06 13.37
CA ARG A 202 -48.20 44.90 12.21
C ARG A 202 -47.02 45.79 11.71
N ALA A 203 -46.99 46.00 10.39
CA ALA A 203 -46.66 47.20 9.60
C ALA A 203 -45.31 47.97 9.69
N GLY A 204 -44.72 48.19 8.51
CA GLY A 204 -43.82 49.31 8.18
C GLY A 204 -43.26 49.19 6.74
N ALA A 205 -43.60 50.13 5.86
CA ALA A 205 -43.27 50.19 4.41
C ALA A 205 -41.74 50.19 4.12
N SER A 206 -41.22 49.81 2.94
CA SER A 206 -41.35 50.56 1.67
C SER A 206 -40.54 49.89 0.54
N ALA A 207 -41.17 49.83 -0.65
CA ALA A 207 -40.65 49.87 -2.04
C ALA A 207 -39.23 49.40 -2.40
N SER A 208 -39.12 48.45 -3.34
CA SER A 208 -38.88 48.78 -4.77
C SER A 208 -38.77 47.49 -5.62
N ALA A 209 -39.34 47.56 -6.81
CA ALA A 209 -39.44 46.47 -7.77
C ALA A 209 -38.18 46.37 -8.65
N ALA A 210 -37.65 45.15 -8.81
CA ALA A 210 -36.94 44.75 -10.02
C ALA A 210 -37.04 43.22 -10.22
N ARG A 211 -37.38 42.84 -11.44
CA ARG A 211 -37.69 41.48 -11.91
C ARG A 211 -36.51 40.50 -11.77
N GLN A 212 -36.84 39.26 -11.43
CA GLN A 212 -35.97 38.07 -11.45
C GLN A 212 -35.46 37.74 -12.86
N PRO A 213 -34.39 36.92 -12.95
CA PRO A 213 -34.65 35.55 -13.41
C PRO A 213 -34.00 34.45 -12.56
N ARG A 214 -34.81 33.42 -12.27
CA ARG A 214 -34.52 31.98 -12.08
C ARG A 214 -33.22 31.59 -11.35
N ALA A 215 -33.32 31.36 -10.05
CA ALA A 215 -32.40 30.50 -9.31
C ALA A 215 -32.67 29.02 -9.65
N VAL A 216 -31.67 28.36 -10.23
CA VAL A 216 -31.62 26.90 -10.31
C VAL A 216 -31.46 26.36 -8.88
N ARG A 217 -32.37 25.46 -8.52
CA ARG A 217 -32.43 24.76 -7.25
C ARG A 217 -31.16 23.91 -7.09
N VAL A 218 -30.17 24.42 -6.34
CA VAL A 218 -29.07 23.59 -5.84
C VAL A 218 -29.61 22.79 -4.68
N THR A 219 -30.05 21.57 -4.96
CA THR A 219 -30.12 20.52 -3.94
C THR A 219 -28.69 20.25 -3.45
N PRO A 220 -28.36 20.41 -2.16
CA PRO A 220 -27.14 19.82 -1.65
C PRO A 220 -27.34 18.31 -1.69
N ALA A 221 -26.71 17.66 -2.67
CA ALA A 221 -26.50 16.23 -2.61
C ALA A 221 -25.74 15.96 -1.31
N ARG A 222 -26.38 15.25 -0.37
CA ARG A 222 -25.71 14.62 0.77
C ARG A 222 -24.62 13.74 0.17
N SER A 223 -23.41 14.27 0.11
CA SER A 223 -22.21 13.47 -0.04
C SER A 223 -22.19 12.56 1.17
N ALA A 224 -22.56 11.31 0.95
CA ALA A 224 -22.25 10.22 1.86
C ALA A 224 -20.73 10.06 1.85
N ALA A 225 -20.05 10.97 2.55
CA ALA A 225 -18.73 10.74 3.08
C ALA A 225 -18.88 9.62 4.12
N ARG A 226 -18.95 8.38 3.64
CA ARG A 226 -18.46 7.25 4.43
C ARG A 226 -16.97 7.52 4.59
N GLY A 227 -16.64 8.21 5.68
CA GLY A 227 -15.29 8.28 6.19
C GLY A 227 -14.75 6.87 6.18
N ARG A 228 -13.68 6.69 5.40
CA ARG A 228 -12.87 5.49 5.43
C ARG A 228 -12.41 5.36 6.88
N ARG A 229 -13.10 4.51 7.66
CA ARG A 229 -12.79 4.23 9.06
C ARG A 229 -11.30 3.91 9.06
N ALA A 230 -10.51 4.73 9.75
CA ALA A 230 -9.09 4.45 9.92
C ALA A 230 -9.01 3.01 10.42
N ALA A 231 -8.18 2.19 9.76
CA ALA A 231 -7.99 0.80 10.18
C ALA A 231 -7.65 0.84 11.67
N GLU A 232 -8.48 0.19 12.49
CA GLU A 232 -8.25 0.12 13.93
C GLU A 232 -6.85 -0.49 14.15
N PRO A 233 -6.02 0.11 15.00
CA PRO A 233 -4.65 -0.37 15.19
C PRO A 233 -4.69 -1.82 15.63
N VAL A 234 -3.95 -2.67 14.93
CA VAL A 234 -3.87 -4.10 15.27
C VAL A 234 -2.77 -4.23 16.31
N LEU A 235 -3.17 -4.43 17.56
CA LEU A 235 -2.25 -4.76 18.64
C LEU A 235 -1.62 -6.12 18.34
N LEU A 236 -0.29 -6.17 18.35
CA LEU A 236 0.46 -7.39 18.14
C LEU A 236 1.47 -7.59 19.28
N SER A 237 1.58 -8.84 19.75
CA SER A 237 2.66 -9.27 20.63
C SER A 237 4.01 -9.29 19.89
N ALA A 238 5.12 -9.26 20.63
CA ALA A 238 6.46 -9.38 20.03
C ALA A 238 6.64 -10.73 19.30
N ASP A 239 6.14 -11.84 19.89
CA ASP A 239 6.07 -13.15 19.23
C ASP A 239 5.22 -13.11 17.96
N GLY A 240 4.05 -12.48 18.02
CA GLY A 240 3.14 -12.31 16.88
C GLY A 240 3.80 -11.59 15.71
N LEU A 241 4.51 -10.50 15.99
CA LEU A 241 5.28 -9.77 14.99
C LEU A 241 6.36 -10.65 14.36
N ALA A 242 7.15 -11.34 15.18
CA ALA A 242 8.22 -12.22 14.70
C ALA A 242 7.67 -13.35 13.81
N ARG A 243 6.53 -13.93 14.18
CA ARG A 243 5.84 -14.96 13.38
C ARG A 243 5.37 -14.42 12.03
N LEU A 244 4.74 -13.24 12.02
CA LEU A 244 4.28 -12.61 10.77
C LEU A 244 5.46 -12.22 9.86
N GLN A 245 6.56 -11.75 10.43
CA GLN A 245 7.79 -11.45 9.69
C GLN A 245 8.45 -12.70 9.12
N ALA A 246 8.52 -13.79 9.90
CA ALA A 246 9.06 -15.07 9.45
C ALA A 246 8.21 -15.66 8.32
N GLU A 247 6.89 -15.61 8.44
CA GLU A 247 5.98 -16.05 7.38
C GLU A 247 6.17 -15.21 6.11
N HIS A 248 6.19 -13.87 6.23
CA HIS A 248 6.43 -12.97 5.10
C HIS A 248 7.76 -13.27 4.41
N ALA A 249 8.85 -13.41 5.16
CA ALA A 249 10.17 -13.73 4.62
C ALA A 249 10.17 -15.08 3.89
N SER A 250 9.52 -16.11 4.45
CA SER A 250 9.42 -17.44 3.82
C SER A 250 8.65 -17.40 2.49
N LEU A 251 7.57 -16.62 2.41
CA LEU A 251 6.78 -16.47 1.19
C LEU A 251 7.53 -15.65 0.13
N VAL A 252 8.22 -14.58 0.53
CA VAL A 252 9.07 -13.80 -0.37
C VAL A 252 10.20 -14.66 -0.93
N ALA A 253 10.81 -15.54 -0.12
CA ALA A 253 11.86 -16.44 -0.55
C ALA A 253 11.39 -17.49 -1.58
N ARG A 254 10.09 -17.84 -1.58
CA ARG A 254 9.48 -18.75 -2.57
C ARG A 254 9.17 -18.08 -3.93
N ARG A 255 9.11 -16.75 -4.00
CA ARG A 255 8.81 -16.03 -5.26
C ARG A 255 9.69 -16.44 -6.44
N PRO A 256 11.03 -16.54 -6.32
CA PRO A 256 11.89 -16.88 -7.44
C PRO A 256 11.63 -18.29 -7.99
N GLU A 257 11.28 -19.24 -7.12
CA GLU A 257 10.97 -20.62 -7.50
C GLU A 257 9.71 -20.70 -8.37
N ILE A 258 8.63 -20.03 -7.96
CA ILE A 258 7.37 -20.00 -8.70
C ILE A 258 7.58 -19.30 -10.06
N VAL A 259 8.33 -18.20 -10.09
CA VAL A 259 8.66 -17.50 -11.35
C VAL A 259 9.46 -18.39 -12.29
N ALA A 260 10.42 -19.17 -11.77
CA ALA A 260 11.17 -20.13 -12.57
C ALA A 260 10.26 -21.24 -13.13
N ARG A 261 9.34 -21.79 -12.32
CA ARG A 261 8.35 -22.79 -12.78
C ARG A 261 7.44 -22.25 -13.87
N ILE A 262 6.93 -21.02 -13.74
CA ILE A 262 6.12 -20.36 -14.78
C ILE A 262 6.94 -20.22 -16.08
N ARG A 263 8.22 -19.86 -15.97
CA ARG A 263 9.11 -19.72 -17.13
C ARG A 263 9.32 -21.05 -17.85
N THR A 264 9.65 -22.11 -17.11
CA THR A 264 9.83 -23.45 -17.68
C THR A 264 8.55 -23.96 -18.34
N ALA A 265 7.40 -23.79 -17.68
CA ALA A 265 6.10 -24.17 -18.24
C ALA A 265 5.76 -23.40 -19.54
N LYS A 266 6.23 -22.14 -19.65
CA LYS A 266 6.06 -21.32 -20.85
C LYS A 266 6.95 -21.75 -22.02
N GLU A 267 8.12 -22.34 -21.73
CA GLU A 267 9.08 -22.84 -22.74
C GLU A 267 8.63 -24.17 -23.37
N LEU A 268 7.76 -24.94 -22.69
CA LEU A 268 7.27 -26.24 -23.15
C LEU A 268 6.14 -26.18 -24.20
N GLY A 269 5.68 -24.98 -24.55
CA GLY A 269 5.02 -24.75 -25.85
C GLY A 269 3.67 -25.44 -26.10
N ASP A 270 2.67 -25.19 -25.27
CA ASP A 270 1.26 -24.98 -25.63
C ASP A 270 0.51 -24.44 -24.39
N LEU A 271 0.35 -23.10 -24.31
CA LEU A 271 -0.04 -22.42 -23.07
C LEU A 271 -1.51 -22.65 -22.69
N LYS A 272 -2.36 -23.05 -23.63
CA LYS A 272 -3.81 -23.20 -23.39
C LYS A 272 -4.19 -24.54 -22.74
N GLU A 273 -3.34 -25.56 -22.84
CA GLU A 273 -3.57 -26.88 -22.24
C GLU A 273 -2.53 -27.26 -21.17
N ASN A 274 -1.53 -26.41 -20.92
CA ASN A 274 -0.49 -26.70 -19.94
C ASN A 274 -1.01 -26.49 -18.50
N SER A 275 -1.38 -27.58 -17.83
CA SER A 275 -1.81 -27.61 -16.43
C SER A 275 -0.77 -27.02 -15.47
N ASP A 276 0.53 -27.20 -15.78
CA ASP A 276 1.61 -26.73 -14.93
C ASP A 276 1.76 -25.21 -14.99
N TYR A 277 1.48 -24.60 -16.14
CA TYR A 277 1.44 -23.15 -16.29
C TYR A 277 0.29 -22.54 -15.47
N THR A 278 -0.91 -23.08 -15.62
CA THR A 278 -2.11 -22.63 -14.87
C THR A 278 -1.90 -22.79 -13.38
N SER A 279 -1.42 -23.96 -12.93
CA SER A 279 -1.12 -24.22 -11.52
C SER A 279 -0.06 -23.27 -10.95
N ALA A 280 1.04 -23.03 -11.67
CA ALA A 280 2.08 -22.11 -11.21
C ALA A 280 1.61 -20.65 -11.16
N ARG A 281 0.71 -20.24 -12.06
CA ARG A 281 0.08 -18.90 -12.03
C ARG A 281 -0.89 -18.74 -10.87
N GLU A 282 -1.70 -19.75 -10.58
CA GLU A 282 -2.58 -19.76 -9.41
C GLU A 282 -1.76 -19.70 -8.12
N GLU A 283 -0.68 -20.49 -8.04
CA GLU A 283 0.25 -20.48 -6.91
C GLU A 283 0.88 -19.09 -6.71
N GLN A 284 1.31 -18.44 -7.80
CA GLN A 284 1.81 -17.06 -7.78
C GLN A 284 0.75 -16.09 -7.22
N SER A 285 -0.48 -16.14 -7.73
CA SER A 285 -1.57 -15.25 -7.31
C SER A 285 -1.89 -15.40 -5.83
N PHE A 286 -1.98 -16.65 -5.34
CA PHE A 286 -2.24 -16.93 -3.93
C PHE A 286 -1.10 -16.44 -3.03
N LEU A 287 0.15 -16.70 -3.44
CA LEU A 287 1.33 -16.26 -2.70
C LEU A 287 1.40 -14.73 -2.61
N GLU A 288 1.15 -14.02 -3.71
CA GLU A 288 1.12 -12.55 -3.72
C GLU A 288 -0.01 -11.99 -2.87
N GLY A 289 -1.20 -12.59 -2.94
CA GLY A 289 -2.33 -12.21 -2.08
C GLY A 289 -2.00 -12.35 -0.59
N ARG A 290 -1.32 -13.44 -0.20
CA ARG A 290 -0.90 -13.64 1.19
C ARG A 290 0.18 -12.65 1.62
N ILE A 291 1.16 -12.36 0.76
CA ILE A 291 2.19 -11.36 1.06
C ILE A 291 1.56 -9.98 1.25
N GLN A 292 0.66 -9.56 0.36
CA GLN A 292 -0.01 -8.26 0.50
C GLN A 292 -0.82 -8.15 1.80
N ALA A 293 -1.50 -9.23 2.20
CA ALA A 293 -2.23 -9.29 3.46
C ALA A 293 -1.29 -9.18 4.67
N LEU A 294 -0.18 -9.93 4.68
CA LEU A 294 0.84 -9.87 5.74
C LEU A 294 1.48 -8.48 5.82
N GLU A 295 1.81 -7.87 4.69
CA GLU A 295 2.35 -6.51 4.67
C GLU A 295 1.33 -5.49 5.19
N ALA A 296 0.04 -5.67 4.90
CA ALA A 296 -1.00 -4.81 5.44
C ALA A 296 -1.12 -4.94 6.97
N GLN A 297 -1.03 -6.17 7.50
CA GLN A 297 -1.01 -6.44 8.93
C GLN A 297 0.24 -5.84 9.59
N LEU A 298 1.42 -6.08 9.04
CA LEU A 298 2.69 -5.52 9.54
C LEU A 298 2.71 -4.00 9.52
N ARG A 299 2.06 -3.35 8.54
CA ARG A 299 1.93 -1.88 8.49
C ARG A 299 0.99 -1.31 9.55
N ALA A 300 -0.05 -2.06 9.91
CA ALA A 300 -1.05 -1.65 10.91
C ALA A 300 -0.69 -2.09 12.34
N ALA A 301 0.40 -2.86 12.47
CA ALA A 301 0.90 -3.42 13.72
C ALA A 301 1.32 -2.32 14.70
N VAL A 302 0.77 -2.38 15.92
CA VAL A 302 1.31 -1.68 17.08
C VAL A 302 1.86 -2.73 18.02
N VAL A 303 3.19 -2.78 18.13
CA VAL A 303 3.90 -3.75 18.98
C VAL A 303 3.78 -3.31 20.42
N VAL A 304 3.25 -4.18 21.27
CA VAL A 304 3.30 -4.02 22.72
C VAL A 304 4.48 -4.85 23.23
N GLU A 305 5.53 -4.18 23.70
CA GLU A 305 6.70 -4.86 24.27
C GLU A 305 6.34 -5.49 25.63
N GLU A 306 6.74 -6.76 25.81
CA GLU A 306 6.82 -7.38 27.14
C GLU A 306 7.81 -6.58 27.99
N ARG A 307 7.31 -5.94 29.05
CA ARG A 307 8.20 -5.56 30.15
C ARG A 307 8.39 -6.80 31.01
N ALA A 308 9.53 -7.45 30.85
CA ALA A 308 10.00 -8.46 31.80
C ALA A 308 9.93 -7.87 33.22
N GLY A 309 9.14 -8.49 34.11
CA GLY A 309 8.95 -8.05 35.49
C GLY A 309 7.81 -7.04 35.74
N GLY A 310 6.83 -6.93 34.85
CA GLY A 310 5.61 -6.18 35.14
C GLY A 310 4.66 -6.94 36.07
N ASP A 311 4.25 -6.34 37.19
CA ASP A 311 3.23 -6.91 38.10
C ASP A 311 1.83 -6.99 37.48
N ARG A 312 1.63 -6.49 36.26
CA ARG A 312 0.32 -6.30 35.62
C ARG A 312 0.21 -7.07 34.31
N VAL A 313 -0.94 -7.70 34.10
CA VAL A 313 -1.29 -8.35 32.84
C VAL A 313 -1.41 -7.33 31.70
N ILE A 314 -0.61 -7.50 30.66
CA ILE A 314 -0.65 -6.70 29.42
C ILE A 314 -0.80 -7.61 28.20
N VAL A 315 -1.00 -7.03 27.02
CA VAL A 315 -0.93 -7.77 25.76
C VAL A 315 0.50 -8.28 25.57
N GLY A 316 0.65 -9.60 25.42
CA GLY A 316 1.92 -10.33 25.42
C GLY A 316 2.06 -11.26 26.63
N SER A 317 1.52 -10.90 27.79
CA SER A 317 1.73 -11.64 29.05
C SER A 317 1.15 -13.05 29.01
N SER A 318 1.89 -13.99 29.60
CA SER A 318 1.36 -15.31 29.95
C SER A 318 0.85 -15.28 31.39
N VAL A 319 -0.39 -15.67 31.60
CA VAL A 319 -1.09 -15.57 32.88
C VAL A 319 -1.66 -16.93 33.26
N THR A 320 -1.32 -17.40 34.45
CA THR A 320 -1.99 -18.55 35.06
C THR A 320 -3.15 -18.01 35.87
N VAL A 321 -4.36 -18.48 35.54
CA VAL A 321 -5.59 -18.09 36.22
C VAL A 321 -6.31 -19.29 36.77
N GLU A 322 -7.02 -19.10 37.87
CA GLU A 322 -7.91 -20.12 38.43
C GLU A 322 -9.35 -19.77 38.07
N ILE A 323 -10.04 -20.75 37.49
CA ILE A 323 -11.45 -20.68 37.10
C ILE A 323 -12.12 -21.93 37.65
N ASP A 324 -13.16 -21.76 38.45
CA ASP A 324 -13.93 -22.86 39.07
C ASP A 324 -13.06 -23.88 39.84
N GLY A 325 -11.95 -23.42 40.45
CA GLY A 325 -11.02 -24.26 41.21
C GLY A 325 -9.96 -25.00 40.37
N GLU A 326 -9.94 -24.79 39.05
CA GLU A 326 -8.91 -25.32 38.16
C GLU A 326 -7.97 -24.21 37.66
N GLU A 327 -6.66 -24.46 37.71
CA GLU A 327 -5.66 -23.58 37.11
C GLU A 327 -5.56 -23.79 35.60
N ARG A 328 -5.59 -22.69 34.85
CA ARG A 328 -5.48 -22.64 33.39
C ARG A 328 -4.49 -21.55 33.00
N ARG A 329 -3.60 -21.87 32.06
CA ARG A 329 -2.65 -20.92 31.50
C ARG A 329 -3.21 -20.29 30.23
N PHE A 330 -3.17 -18.96 30.15
CA PHE A 330 -3.54 -18.20 28.97
C PHE A 330 -2.45 -17.22 28.58
N THR A 331 -2.29 -16.95 27.29
CA THR A 331 -1.47 -15.84 26.78
C THR A 331 -2.40 -14.78 26.24
N ILE A 332 -2.31 -13.56 26.77
CA ILE A 332 -3.14 -12.44 26.31
C ILE A 332 -2.51 -11.88 25.04
N VAL A 333 -3.23 -11.94 23.93
CA VAL A 333 -2.75 -11.48 22.62
C VAL A 333 -3.74 -10.52 21.97
N GLY A 334 -3.34 -9.84 20.90
CA GLY A 334 -4.27 -9.03 20.12
C GLY A 334 -5.32 -9.88 19.40
N THR A 335 -6.43 -9.26 19.00
CA THR A 335 -7.54 -9.92 18.31
C THR A 335 -7.12 -10.69 17.06
N ALA A 336 -6.08 -10.22 16.35
CA ALA A 336 -5.57 -10.85 15.14
C ALA A 336 -4.78 -12.15 15.40
N GLU A 337 -4.31 -12.39 16.63
CA GLU A 337 -3.47 -13.53 17.01
C GLU A 337 -4.19 -14.57 17.86
N ALA A 338 -5.46 -14.31 18.19
CA ALA A 338 -6.20 -15.11 19.14
C ALA A 338 -6.43 -16.53 18.61
N GLN A 339 -6.07 -17.51 19.44
CA GLN A 339 -6.29 -18.93 19.20
C GLN A 339 -6.76 -19.56 20.52
N PRO A 340 -8.08 -19.50 20.82
CA PRO A 340 -8.60 -19.99 22.09
C PRO A 340 -8.29 -21.45 22.37
N ALA A 341 -8.21 -22.28 21.32
CA ALA A 341 -7.89 -23.70 21.42
C ALA A 341 -6.47 -23.98 21.95
N THR A 342 -5.53 -23.04 21.77
CA THR A 342 -4.14 -23.16 22.25
C THR A 342 -3.86 -22.27 23.46
N GLY A 343 -4.90 -21.69 24.07
CA GLY A 343 -4.76 -20.80 25.23
C GLY A 343 -4.36 -19.36 24.88
N ARG A 344 -4.29 -18.97 23.60
CA ARG A 344 -4.05 -17.57 23.19
C ARG A 344 -5.37 -16.81 23.13
N ILE A 345 -5.61 -15.94 24.09
CA ILE A 345 -6.89 -15.26 24.27
C ILE A 345 -6.78 -13.79 23.86
N SER A 346 -7.75 -13.31 23.07
CA SER A 346 -7.77 -11.90 22.66
C SER A 346 -8.00 -10.97 23.84
N ASP A 347 -7.29 -9.86 23.85
CA ASP A 347 -7.55 -8.64 24.61
C ASP A 347 -9.03 -8.18 24.58
N ALA A 348 -9.73 -8.38 23.45
CA ALA A 348 -11.13 -8.00 23.27
C ALA A 348 -12.14 -9.05 23.80
N SER A 349 -11.68 -10.25 24.15
CA SER A 349 -12.55 -11.33 24.66
C SER A 349 -13.03 -11.05 26.09
N PRO A 350 -14.14 -11.67 26.55
CA PRO A 350 -14.62 -11.49 27.93
C PRO A 350 -13.58 -11.79 29.01
N ILE A 351 -12.80 -12.85 28.82
CA ILE A 351 -11.74 -13.25 29.75
C ILE A 351 -10.54 -12.31 29.62
N GLY A 352 -10.10 -12.01 28.39
CA GLY A 352 -8.98 -11.08 28.16
C GLY A 352 -9.23 -9.69 28.73
N ARG A 353 -10.43 -9.14 28.53
CA ARG A 353 -10.87 -7.86 29.11
C ARG A 353 -10.89 -7.87 30.63
N ALA A 354 -11.28 -8.99 31.24
CA ALA A 354 -11.34 -9.11 32.69
C ALA A 354 -9.93 -9.14 33.32
N LEU A 355 -8.97 -9.71 32.60
CA LEU A 355 -7.59 -9.92 33.05
C LEU A 355 -6.67 -8.73 32.77
N LEU A 356 -6.91 -7.95 31.71
CA LEU A 356 -6.06 -6.80 31.37
C LEU A 356 -5.92 -5.81 32.54
N GLY A 357 -4.66 -5.49 32.88
CA GLY A 357 -4.30 -4.55 33.94
C GLY A 357 -4.32 -5.10 35.36
N ARG A 358 -4.73 -6.37 35.56
CA ARG A 358 -4.78 -7.06 36.87
C ARG A 358 -3.40 -7.49 37.33
N VAL A 359 -3.24 -7.63 38.64
CA VAL A 359 -2.00 -8.13 39.27
C VAL A 359 -2.20 -9.51 39.90
N VAL A 360 -1.11 -10.19 40.25
CA VAL A 360 -1.14 -11.48 40.95
C VAL A 360 -1.96 -11.39 42.25
N GLY A 361 -2.89 -12.33 42.43
CA GLY A 361 -3.80 -12.40 43.58
C GLY A 361 -5.14 -11.69 43.39
N GLU A 362 -5.31 -10.85 42.36
CA GLU A 362 -6.59 -10.19 42.10
C GLU A 362 -7.63 -11.15 41.50
N GLN A 363 -8.90 -10.95 41.88
CA GLN A 363 -10.05 -11.60 41.28
C GLN A 363 -10.77 -10.64 40.32
N ALA A 364 -11.19 -11.16 39.18
CA ALA A 364 -12.00 -10.48 38.20
C ALA A 364 -13.22 -11.34 37.83
N VAL A 365 -14.26 -10.73 37.27
CA VAL A 365 -15.44 -11.44 36.78
C VAL A 365 -15.53 -11.26 35.28
N ALA A 366 -15.41 -12.36 34.54
CA ALA A 366 -15.54 -12.39 33.10
C ALA A 366 -17.02 -12.62 32.71
N THR A 367 -17.63 -11.66 32.02
CA THR A 367 -19.02 -11.77 31.55
C THR A 367 -19.06 -12.51 30.22
N THR A 368 -19.25 -13.82 30.26
CA THR A 368 -19.39 -14.65 29.06
C THR A 368 -20.85 -14.76 28.64
N PRO A 369 -21.15 -15.16 27.38
CA PRO A 369 -22.53 -15.45 26.96
C PRO A 369 -23.23 -16.53 27.81
N GLY A 370 -22.46 -17.40 28.48
CA GLY A 370 -22.98 -18.44 29.38
C GLY A 370 -23.15 -18.01 30.83
N GLY A 371 -22.83 -16.76 31.18
CA GLY A 371 -22.90 -16.23 32.53
C GLY A 371 -21.61 -15.59 33.01
N SER A 372 -21.63 -15.07 34.24
CA SER A 372 -20.49 -14.45 34.91
C SER A 372 -19.58 -15.52 35.51
N VAL A 373 -18.32 -15.54 35.09
CA VAL A 373 -17.31 -16.50 35.55
C VAL A 373 -16.27 -15.76 36.41
N PRO A 374 -16.07 -16.13 37.68
CA PRO A 374 -15.00 -15.58 38.49
C PRO A 374 -13.64 -16.14 38.03
N VAL A 375 -12.65 -15.27 37.91
CA VAL A 375 -11.30 -15.61 37.45
C VAL A 375 -10.29 -14.97 38.40
N ARG A 376 -9.38 -15.76 38.98
CA ARG A 376 -8.31 -15.28 39.86
C ARG A 376 -6.96 -15.35 39.17
N VAL A 377 -6.15 -14.29 39.23
CA VAL A 377 -4.76 -14.32 38.73
C VAL A 377 -3.86 -15.02 39.76
N VAL A 378 -3.22 -16.11 39.37
CA VAL A 378 -2.31 -16.91 40.22
C VAL A 378 -0.86 -16.54 39.95
N ALA A 379 -0.49 -16.37 38.67
CA ALA A 379 0.86 -15.99 38.27
C ALA A 379 0.82 -15.20 36.95
N ILE A 380 1.82 -14.33 36.76
CA ILE A 380 2.10 -13.61 35.53
C ILE A 380 3.55 -13.91 35.16
N GLU A 381 3.77 -14.38 33.94
CA GLU A 381 5.06 -14.73 33.35
C GLU A 381 5.42 -13.76 32.21
#